data_AF-A0A961C8K6-F1
#
_entry.id   AF-A0A961C8K6-F1
#
_cell.length_a   1.000
_cell.length_b   1.000
_cell.length_c   1.000
_cell.angle_alpha   90.00
_cell.angle_beta   90.00
_cell.angle_gamma   90.00
#
_symmetry.space_group_name_H-M   'P 1'
#
loop_
_entity.id
_entity.type
_entity.pdbx_description
1 polymer ?
#
loop_
_entity_poly.entity_id
_entity_poly.type
_entity_poly.pdbx_seq_one_letter_code
_entity_poly.pdbx_strand_id
1 'polypeptide(L)'
;MQLLRYAQEAPSRLGVLRPQSDVLAAITGLLRPAATEILDVLADVGPDRPVAVIGDGFSRSLPWPAVPIGQNEHIVDRISWVHEPTLELIRTEPTPVPRLTAVLDGDRGHTLRWAKEESSWIVKRRHGLTFDPDVDNQIGTDPFLLHACAHGIADPVDPRQSGLVVHNTFTDTPLFLRASDLVALNAVPTMMVLSACSMGHAGLTWEASAMASPVTDTFRASGVAAVTSYLSPCSDRSAFVLSTYLHYRLEGGATLEEAVRSTQLWAKRSSDRELRSWVTSNTTIETLSDPALLRRAGTWGTLSVSGW
;
A
#
# COMPACT_ATOMS: atom_id res chain seq x y z
N MET A 1 -1.61 -28.74 2.17
CA MET A 1 -1.06 -29.43 3.38
C MET A 1 0.47 -29.39 3.48
N GLN A 2 1.25 -29.41 2.38
CA GLN A 2 2.72 -29.33 2.43
C GLN A 2 3.29 -27.93 2.72
N LEU A 3 2.63 -26.86 2.26
CA LEU A 3 2.96 -25.45 2.60
C LEU A 3 2.90 -25.16 4.11
N LEU A 4 1.94 -25.77 4.82
CA LEU A 4 1.80 -25.65 6.28
C LEU A 4 2.91 -26.39 7.06
N ARG A 5 3.42 -27.52 6.54
CA ARG A 5 4.53 -28.25 7.18
C ARG A 5 5.87 -27.52 7.06
N TYR A 6 6.13 -26.84 5.93
CA TYR A 6 7.37 -26.08 5.74
C TYR A 6 7.46 -24.88 6.70
N ALA A 7 6.31 -24.28 7.07
CA ALA A 7 6.23 -23.22 8.08
C ALA A 7 6.37 -23.74 9.53
N GLN A 8 6.10 -25.03 9.78
CA GLN A 8 6.12 -25.63 11.13
C GLN A 8 7.52 -26.02 11.62
N GLU A 9 8.49 -26.29 10.73
CA GLU A 9 9.82 -26.79 11.10
C GLU A 9 10.92 -25.72 11.18
N ALA A 10 10.63 -24.48 10.76
CA ALA A 10 11.59 -23.37 10.70
C ALA A 10 11.91 -22.61 12.02
N PRO A 11 11.13 -22.61 13.12
CA PRO A 11 11.35 -21.66 14.22
C PRO A 11 12.60 -21.88 15.07
N SER A 12 13.21 -23.08 15.05
CA SER A 12 14.31 -23.43 15.98
C SER A 12 15.72 -23.29 15.38
N ARG A 13 15.86 -22.88 14.11
CA ARG A 13 17.17 -22.78 13.43
C ARG A 13 17.49 -21.43 12.78
N LEU A 14 16.63 -20.42 12.89
CA LEU A 14 16.85 -19.13 12.25
C LEU A 14 17.32 -18.07 13.24
N GLY A 15 18.63 -18.09 13.52
CA GLY A 15 19.32 -16.87 13.90
C GLY A 15 19.14 -15.84 12.78
N VAL A 16 18.47 -14.73 13.10
CA VAL A 16 18.37 -13.48 12.33
C VAL A 16 18.62 -13.65 10.82
N LEU A 17 17.66 -14.21 10.08
CA LEU A 17 17.65 -14.04 8.64
C LEU A 17 17.34 -12.57 8.32
N ARG A 18 18.27 -11.90 7.66
CA ARG A 18 17.92 -10.89 6.65
C ARG A 18 18.48 -11.34 5.30
N PRO A 19 17.80 -11.04 4.17
CA PRO A 19 16.68 -10.12 4.03
C PRO A 19 15.40 -10.77 3.47
N GLN A 20 14.27 -10.09 3.64
CA GLN A 20 12.94 -10.43 3.12
C GLN A 20 12.90 -10.84 1.62
N SER A 21 13.93 -10.55 0.84
CA SER A 21 14.03 -10.91 -0.58
C SER A 21 13.99 -12.42 -0.83
N ASP A 22 14.63 -13.21 0.02
CA ASP A 22 14.77 -14.65 -0.22
C ASP A 22 13.48 -15.38 0.13
N VAL A 23 12.80 -14.91 1.18
CA VAL A 23 11.45 -15.36 1.55
C VAL A 23 10.45 -14.95 0.46
N LEU A 24 10.52 -13.72 -0.04
CA LEU A 24 9.67 -13.26 -1.13
C LEU A 24 9.89 -14.07 -2.42
N ALA A 25 11.14 -14.36 -2.77
CA ALA A 25 11.48 -15.19 -3.92
C ALA A 25 10.97 -16.64 -3.76
N ALA A 26 11.10 -17.22 -2.56
CA ALA A 26 10.57 -18.55 -2.27
C ALA A 26 9.04 -18.59 -2.35
N ILE A 27 8.34 -17.63 -1.74
CA ILE A 27 6.87 -17.53 -1.79
C ILE A 27 6.41 -17.36 -3.23
N THR A 28 6.97 -16.39 -3.96
CA THR A 28 6.56 -16.13 -5.36
C THR A 28 6.87 -17.30 -6.29
N GLY A 29 7.95 -18.04 -6.05
CA GLY A 29 8.24 -19.30 -6.74
C GLY A 29 7.16 -20.38 -6.53
N LEU A 30 6.65 -20.51 -5.30
CA LEU A 30 5.57 -21.43 -4.95
C LEU A 30 4.21 -21.02 -5.55
N LEU A 31 4.00 -19.72 -5.79
CA LEU A 31 2.76 -19.20 -6.35
C LEU A 31 2.69 -19.28 -7.88
N ARG A 32 3.80 -19.57 -8.58
CA ARG A 32 3.85 -19.58 -10.05
C ARG A 32 2.81 -20.50 -10.71
N PRO A 33 2.60 -21.76 -10.27
CA PRO A 33 1.59 -22.62 -10.90
C PRO A 33 0.18 -22.02 -10.82
N ALA A 34 -0.20 -21.51 -9.64
CA ALA A 34 -1.49 -20.85 -9.44
C ALA A 34 -1.62 -19.57 -10.26
N ALA A 35 -0.54 -18.77 -10.37
CA ALA A 35 -0.52 -17.59 -11.21
C ALA A 35 -0.73 -17.91 -12.70
N THR A 36 -0.18 -19.03 -13.18
CA THR A 36 -0.34 -19.45 -14.57
C THR A 36 -1.80 -19.85 -14.84
N GLU A 37 -2.38 -20.65 -13.95
CA GLU A 37 -3.78 -21.06 -14.04
C GLU A 37 -4.75 -19.87 -14.00
N ILE A 38 -4.51 -18.89 -13.11
CA ILE A 38 -5.29 -17.65 -13.05
C ILE A 38 -5.22 -16.89 -14.38
N LEU A 39 -4.04 -16.80 -14.99
CA LEU A 39 -3.89 -16.09 -16.26
C LEU A 39 -4.49 -16.84 -17.44
N ASP A 40 -4.49 -18.17 -17.42
CA ASP A 40 -5.18 -18.97 -18.44
C ASP A 40 -6.69 -18.73 -18.39
N VAL A 41 -7.28 -18.64 -17.18
CA VAL A 41 -8.69 -18.27 -16.99
C VAL A 41 -8.97 -16.84 -17.45
N LEU A 42 -8.00 -15.94 -17.31
CA LEU A 42 -8.11 -14.53 -17.66
C LEU A 42 -7.53 -14.21 -19.05
N ALA A 43 -7.30 -15.21 -19.91
CA ALA A 43 -6.65 -15.02 -21.21
C ALA A 43 -7.39 -14.01 -22.10
N ASP A 44 -8.72 -13.93 -21.97
CA ASP A 44 -9.57 -13.00 -22.71
C ASP A 44 -9.69 -11.61 -22.05
N VAL A 45 -9.13 -11.43 -20.85
CA VAL A 45 -9.10 -10.14 -20.15
C VAL A 45 -7.90 -9.34 -20.65
N GLY A 46 -8.18 -8.36 -21.51
CA GLY A 46 -7.16 -7.43 -22.00
C GLY A 46 -6.47 -6.67 -20.87
N PRO A 47 -5.24 -6.17 -21.10
CA PRO A 47 -4.45 -5.50 -20.06
C PRO A 47 -5.11 -4.24 -19.51
N ASP A 48 -6.00 -3.60 -20.25
CA ASP A 48 -6.64 -2.35 -19.83
C ASP A 48 -7.82 -2.55 -18.87
N ARG A 49 -8.15 -3.80 -18.54
CA ARG A 49 -9.25 -4.11 -17.61
C ARG A 49 -8.70 -4.55 -16.25
N PRO A 50 -9.09 -3.89 -15.15
CA PRO A 50 -8.75 -4.37 -13.82
C PRO A 50 -9.44 -5.70 -13.53
N VAL A 51 -8.72 -6.55 -12.80
CA VAL A 51 -9.17 -7.84 -12.30
C VAL A 51 -9.33 -7.70 -10.79
N ALA A 52 -10.58 -7.69 -10.36
CA ALA A 52 -10.92 -7.76 -8.93
C ALA A 52 -10.78 -9.21 -8.46
N VAL A 53 -9.95 -9.43 -7.45
CA VAL A 53 -9.70 -10.74 -6.86
C VAL A 53 -10.25 -10.76 -5.45
N ILE A 54 -11.17 -11.71 -5.25
CA ILE A 54 -11.84 -11.95 -3.99
C ILE A 54 -11.10 -13.06 -3.29
N GLY A 55 -10.51 -12.72 -2.15
CA GLY A 55 -9.63 -13.63 -1.44
C GLY A 55 -9.83 -13.51 0.07
N ASP A 56 -9.43 -14.55 0.79
CA ASP A 56 -9.28 -14.49 2.23
C ASP A 56 -8.13 -13.53 2.65
N GLY A 57 -7.95 -13.32 3.95
CA GLY A 57 -6.83 -12.50 4.45
C GLY A 57 -5.46 -12.99 3.96
N PHE A 58 -5.28 -14.32 3.79
CA PHE A 58 -4.01 -14.90 3.35
C PHE A 58 -3.66 -14.49 1.93
N SER A 59 -4.55 -14.86 1.00
CA SER A 59 -4.36 -14.65 -0.42
C SER A 59 -4.21 -13.17 -0.75
N ARG A 60 -4.90 -12.28 -0.02
CA ARG A 60 -4.75 -10.82 -0.19
C ARG A 60 -3.45 -10.24 0.35
N SER A 61 -2.76 -10.98 1.23
CA SER A 61 -1.44 -10.59 1.74
C SER A 61 -0.29 -11.03 0.84
N LEU A 62 -0.59 -11.81 -0.20
CA LEU A 62 0.40 -12.27 -1.16
C LEU A 62 0.67 -11.17 -2.20
N PRO A 63 1.93 -10.96 -2.57
CA PRO A 63 2.32 -9.94 -3.55
C PRO A 63 2.09 -10.46 -4.97
N TRP A 64 0.83 -10.77 -5.32
CA TRP A 64 0.43 -11.30 -6.63
C TRP A 64 1.00 -10.51 -7.81
N PRO A 65 1.00 -9.17 -7.82
CA PRO A 65 1.60 -8.38 -8.89
C PRO A 65 3.06 -8.78 -9.19
N ALA A 66 3.81 -9.24 -8.18
CA ALA A 66 5.20 -9.67 -8.27
C ALA A 66 5.41 -11.19 -8.39
N VAL A 67 4.36 -11.98 -8.64
CA VAL A 67 4.54 -13.41 -8.92
C VAL A 67 5.07 -13.59 -10.37
N PRO A 68 6.20 -14.30 -10.57
CA PRO A 68 6.79 -14.47 -11.89
C PRO A 68 6.06 -15.54 -12.70
N ILE A 69 5.69 -15.19 -13.94
CA ILE A 69 4.97 -16.04 -14.90
C ILE A 69 5.83 -16.39 -16.13
N GLY A 70 7.04 -15.83 -16.21
CA GLY A 70 8.00 -16.10 -17.28
C GLY A 70 9.40 -15.66 -16.89
N GLN A 71 10.33 -15.64 -17.86
CA GLN A 71 11.75 -15.35 -17.60
C GLN A 71 12.00 -13.93 -17.07
N ASN A 72 11.16 -12.95 -17.44
CA ASN A 72 11.21 -11.56 -16.94
C ASN A 72 9.81 -10.95 -16.76
N GLU A 73 8.81 -11.81 -16.70
CA GLU A 73 7.41 -11.44 -16.75
C GLU A 73 6.71 -11.81 -15.44
N HIS A 74 5.87 -10.91 -14.96
CA HIS A 74 5.11 -11.02 -13.72
C HIS A 74 3.63 -10.74 -13.99
N ILE A 75 2.74 -11.09 -13.06
CA ILE A 75 1.29 -10.86 -13.21
C ILE A 75 0.98 -9.39 -13.58
N VAL A 76 1.65 -8.42 -12.95
CA VAL A 76 1.45 -6.98 -13.20
C VAL A 76 1.72 -6.56 -14.64
N ASP A 77 2.54 -7.31 -15.39
CA ASP A 77 2.80 -7.02 -16.80
C ASP A 77 1.58 -7.34 -17.66
N ARG A 78 0.71 -8.27 -17.23
CA ARG A 78 -0.47 -8.71 -17.99
C ARG A 78 -1.75 -8.03 -17.54
N ILE A 79 -2.01 -7.96 -16.25
CA ILE A 79 -3.30 -7.49 -15.71
C ILE A 79 -3.12 -6.44 -14.62
N SER A 80 -4.15 -5.60 -14.43
CA SER A 80 -4.25 -4.73 -13.26
C SER A 80 -4.93 -5.50 -12.15
N TRP A 81 -4.31 -5.56 -10.98
CA TRP A 81 -4.72 -6.45 -9.90
C TRP A 81 -5.31 -5.64 -8.74
N VAL A 82 -6.58 -5.90 -8.42
CA VAL A 82 -7.31 -5.22 -7.34
C VAL A 82 -7.79 -6.25 -6.34
N HIS A 83 -7.64 -5.99 -5.05
CA HIS A 83 -8.17 -6.85 -4.02
C HIS A 83 -9.55 -6.39 -3.56
N GLU A 84 -10.47 -7.33 -3.40
CA GLU A 84 -11.77 -7.05 -2.79
C GLU A 84 -12.06 -8.01 -1.64
N PRO A 85 -12.60 -7.53 -0.51
CA PRO A 85 -12.97 -8.40 0.60
C PRO A 85 -14.16 -9.29 0.26
N THR A 86 -15.15 -8.78 -0.48
CA THR A 86 -16.39 -9.47 -0.82
C THR A 86 -16.89 -9.05 -2.21
N LEU A 87 -17.78 -9.87 -2.80
CA LEU A 87 -18.47 -9.54 -4.05
C LEU A 87 -19.33 -8.26 -3.91
N GLU A 88 -19.88 -8.02 -2.72
CA GLU A 88 -20.78 -6.89 -2.45
C GLU A 88 -20.07 -5.52 -2.50
N LEU A 89 -18.75 -5.51 -2.32
CA LEU A 89 -17.94 -4.31 -2.34
C LEU A 89 -17.41 -3.95 -3.74
N ILE A 90 -17.56 -4.85 -4.71
CA ILE A 90 -17.19 -4.60 -6.10
C ILE A 90 -18.15 -3.58 -6.72
N ARG A 91 -17.59 -2.50 -7.24
CA ARG A 91 -18.34 -1.50 -8.00
C ARG A 91 -18.29 -1.81 -9.49
N THR A 92 -19.29 -1.32 -10.22
CA THR A 92 -19.35 -1.44 -11.69
C THR A 92 -18.51 -0.39 -12.40
N GLU A 93 -18.15 0.69 -11.71
CA GLU A 93 -17.35 1.80 -12.24
C GLU A 93 -16.20 2.12 -11.28
N PRO A 94 -15.02 2.51 -11.80
CA PRO A 94 -13.90 2.93 -10.98
C PRO A 94 -14.26 4.12 -10.08
N THR A 95 -13.77 4.09 -8.85
CA THR A 95 -13.90 5.18 -7.90
C THR A 95 -13.23 6.45 -8.46
N PRO A 96 -13.99 7.54 -8.70
CA PRO A 96 -13.41 8.77 -9.23
C PRO A 96 -12.36 9.33 -8.28
N VAL A 97 -11.21 9.74 -8.82
CA VAL A 97 -10.15 10.36 -8.04
C VAL A 97 -10.61 11.74 -7.57
N PRO A 98 -10.76 11.98 -6.25
CA PRO A 98 -11.18 13.27 -5.75
C PRO A 98 -10.18 14.38 -6.10
N ARG A 99 -10.68 15.61 -6.33
CA ARG A 99 -9.81 16.77 -6.57
C ARG A 99 -9.14 17.25 -5.29
N LEU A 100 -9.89 17.27 -4.19
CA LEU A 100 -9.36 17.62 -2.88
C LEU A 100 -8.48 16.49 -2.36
N THR A 101 -7.26 16.84 -1.95
CA THR A 101 -6.36 15.92 -1.26
C THR A 101 -6.04 16.44 0.12
N ALA A 102 -6.33 15.64 1.13
CA ALA A 102 -5.94 15.88 2.52
C ALA A 102 -4.69 15.06 2.82
N VAL A 103 -3.73 15.62 3.55
CA VAL A 103 -2.44 14.99 3.83
C VAL A 103 -2.21 14.87 5.32
N LEU A 104 -2.22 13.65 5.82
CA LEU A 104 -1.83 13.31 7.19
C LEU A 104 -0.32 13.09 7.26
N ASP A 105 0.37 13.91 8.06
CA ASP A 105 1.81 13.78 8.34
C ASP A 105 1.99 13.31 9.79
N GLY A 106 2.18 11.99 9.94
CA GLY A 106 1.99 11.27 11.20
C GLY A 106 3.13 11.31 12.21
N ASP A 107 4.22 12.02 11.93
CA ASP A 107 5.49 11.86 12.67
C ASP A 107 5.95 13.17 13.34
N ARG A 108 5.20 13.65 14.35
CA ARG A 108 5.63 14.79 15.19
C ARG A 108 6.67 14.41 16.27
N GLY A 109 7.52 13.39 16.08
CA GLY A 109 8.43 12.94 17.15
C GLY A 109 9.64 12.06 16.75
N HIS A 110 9.51 11.19 15.75
CA HIS A 110 10.64 10.60 15.04
C HIS A 110 10.75 11.32 13.68
N THR A 111 11.83 11.14 12.91
CA THR A 111 11.96 11.87 11.63
C THR A 111 12.01 10.90 10.46
N LEU A 112 10.84 10.51 9.98
CA LEU A 112 10.65 10.05 8.60
C LEU A 112 10.89 11.23 7.64
N ARG A 113 12.17 11.46 7.33
CA ARG A 113 12.62 12.59 6.51
C ARG A 113 11.92 12.61 5.14
N TRP A 114 11.74 11.45 4.51
CA TRP A 114 11.13 11.37 3.19
C TRP A 114 9.60 11.47 3.24
N ALA A 115 8.95 10.97 4.30
CA ALA A 115 7.52 11.21 4.55
C ALA A 115 7.18 12.71 4.61
N LYS A 116 8.05 13.53 5.21
CA LYS A 116 7.87 15.00 5.23
C LYS A 116 8.03 15.65 3.84
N GLU A 117 8.96 15.16 3.03
CA GLU A 117 9.09 15.61 1.64
C GLU A 117 7.88 15.14 0.81
N GLU A 118 7.38 13.93 1.07
CA GLU A 118 6.19 13.36 0.45
C GLU A 118 4.97 14.22 0.74
N SER A 119 4.72 14.52 2.02
CA SER A 119 3.60 15.35 2.45
C SER A 119 3.66 16.73 1.81
N SER A 120 4.83 17.37 1.86
CA SER A 120 5.07 18.69 1.27
C SER A 120 4.87 18.71 -0.26
N TRP A 121 5.35 17.68 -0.95
CA TRP A 121 5.19 17.57 -2.40
C TRP A 121 3.73 17.42 -2.80
N ILE A 122 2.98 16.56 -2.09
CA ILE A 122 1.56 16.31 -2.39
C ILE A 122 0.72 17.55 -2.10
N VAL A 123 0.90 18.20 -0.94
CA VAL A 123 0.23 19.46 -0.60
C VAL A 123 0.45 20.49 -1.70
N LYS A 124 1.70 20.68 -2.13
CA LYS A 124 2.03 21.68 -3.17
C LYS A 124 1.42 21.34 -4.52
N ARG A 125 1.49 20.08 -4.96
CA ARG A 125 1.18 19.69 -6.32
C ARG A 125 -0.29 19.38 -6.56
N ARG A 126 -0.97 18.82 -5.57
CA ARG A 126 -2.40 18.49 -5.61
C ARG A 126 -3.28 19.61 -5.04
N HIS A 127 -2.68 20.76 -4.68
CA HIS A 127 -3.33 21.83 -3.92
C HIS A 127 -4.03 21.29 -2.66
N GLY A 128 -3.34 20.38 -1.98
CA GLY A 128 -3.89 19.68 -0.84
C GLY A 128 -3.88 20.51 0.45
N LEU A 129 -4.60 20.02 1.45
CA LEU A 129 -4.62 20.56 2.80
C LEU A 129 -3.87 19.60 3.72
N THR A 130 -3.11 20.12 4.68
CA THR A 130 -2.64 19.30 5.80
C THR A 130 -3.85 18.90 6.65
N PHE A 131 -3.91 17.63 7.05
CA PHE A 131 -4.99 17.06 7.84
C PHE A 131 -4.52 16.78 9.26
N ASP A 132 -5.20 17.38 10.23
CA ASP A 132 -5.08 17.09 11.65
C ASP A 132 -6.42 16.54 12.16
N PRO A 133 -6.53 15.23 12.46
CA PRO A 133 -7.80 14.62 12.84
C PRO A 133 -8.36 15.14 14.17
N ASP A 134 -7.56 15.79 15.01
CA ASP A 134 -8.03 16.40 16.27
C ASP A 134 -8.64 17.79 16.08
N VAL A 135 -8.33 18.46 14.97
CA VAL A 135 -8.64 19.89 14.76
C VAL A 135 -9.50 20.11 13.51
N ASP A 136 -9.38 19.26 12.51
CA ASP A 136 -9.95 19.51 11.18
C ASP A 136 -11.36 18.95 11.02
N ASN A 137 -12.32 19.79 11.43
CA ASN A 137 -13.64 19.87 10.77
C ASN A 137 -13.55 20.60 9.40
N GLN A 138 -12.35 20.94 8.92
CA GLN A 138 -12.13 21.76 7.73
C GLN A 138 -12.33 21.02 6.41
N ILE A 139 -12.25 19.69 6.42
CA ILE A 139 -12.68 18.91 5.28
C ILE A 139 -14.20 18.98 5.28
N GLY A 140 -14.75 19.84 4.41
CA GLY A 140 -16.18 19.94 4.20
C GLY A 140 -16.79 18.61 3.76
N THR A 141 -18.04 18.64 3.30
CA THR A 141 -18.73 17.42 2.83
C THR A 141 -18.27 16.96 1.44
N ASP A 142 -17.31 17.65 0.83
CA ASP A 142 -16.84 17.34 -0.51
C ASP A 142 -16.02 16.03 -0.51
N PRO A 143 -16.18 15.18 -1.54
CA PRO A 143 -15.34 14.00 -1.73
C PRO A 143 -13.85 14.37 -1.74
N PHE A 144 -13.04 13.64 -0.98
CA PHE A 144 -11.61 13.88 -0.87
C PHE A 144 -10.79 12.59 -0.81
N LEU A 145 -9.53 12.72 -1.23
CA LEU A 145 -8.50 11.69 -1.10
C LEU A 145 -7.68 12.01 0.16
N LEU A 146 -7.62 11.08 1.10
CA LEU A 146 -6.72 11.19 2.25
C LEU A 146 -5.42 10.45 1.95
N HIS A 147 -4.32 11.17 1.84
CA HIS A 147 -2.98 10.60 1.76
C HIS A 147 -2.33 10.64 3.14
N ALA A 148 -1.82 9.51 3.61
CA ALA A 148 -1.19 9.42 4.91
C ALA A 148 0.27 9.00 4.79
N CYS A 149 1.18 9.93 5.10
CA CYS A 149 2.60 9.68 5.29
C CYS A 149 2.84 9.40 6.78
N ALA A 150 2.76 8.15 7.20
CA ALA A 150 2.75 7.82 8.62
C ALA A 150 3.30 6.43 8.92
N HIS A 151 3.63 6.19 10.18
CA HIS A 151 3.74 4.83 10.68
C HIS A 151 2.36 4.20 10.77
N GLY A 152 2.25 2.95 10.34
CA GLY A 152 1.07 2.13 10.57
C GLY A 152 1.29 1.21 11.76
N ILE A 153 0.25 1.00 12.57
CA ILE A 153 0.23 -0.02 13.61
C ILE A 153 -0.92 -0.97 13.32
N ALA A 154 -0.59 -2.25 13.19
CA ALA A 154 -1.56 -3.32 13.11
C ALA A 154 -1.68 -3.99 14.48
N ASP A 155 -2.89 -4.09 15.00
CA ASP A 155 -3.21 -4.90 16.17
C ASP A 155 -3.72 -6.27 15.67
N PRO A 156 -2.92 -7.34 15.86
CA PRO A 156 -3.28 -8.67 15.36
C PRO A 156 -4.39 -9.34 16.18
N VAL A 157 -4.72 -8.83 17.38
CA VAL A 157 -5.75 -9.37 18.27
C VAL A 157 -7.08 -8.67 18.05
N ASP A 158 -7.08 -7.35 17.96
CA ASP A 158 -8.26 -6.55 17.62
C ASP A 158 -7.96 -5.62 16.44
N PRO A 159 -8.26 -6.04 15.19
CA PRO A 159 -8.01 -5.24 13.99
C PRO A 159 -8.62 -3.84 14.02
N ARG A 160 -9.66 -3.60 14.84
CA ARG A 160 -10.29 -2.27 15.01
C ARG A 160 -9.39 -1.27 15.75
N GLN A 161 -8.41 -1.76 16.50
CA GLN A 161 -7.38 -0.93 17.15
C GLN A 161 -6.21 -0.59 16.21
N SER A 162 -6.17 -1.22 15.03
CA SER A 162 -5.19 -0.87 14.00
C SER A 162 -5.46 0.53 13.44
N GLY A 163 -4.40 1.22 13.06
CA GLY A 163 -4.52 2.58 12.53
C GLY A 163 -3.19 3.19 12.13
N LEU A 164 -3.26 4.47 11.81
CA LEU A 164 -2.10 5.28 11.43
C LEU A 164 -1.68 6.13 12.61
N VAL A 165 -0.40 6.19 12.91
CA VAL A 165 0.14 7.10 13.92
C VAL A 165 -0.03 8.52 13.39
N VAL A 166 -0.78 9.36 14.11
CA VAL A 166 -1.04 10.77 13.77
C VAL A 166 -0.10 11.67 14.56
N HIS A 167 0.08 11.33 15.84
CA HIS A 167 0.86 12.13 16.76
C HIS A 167 1.56 11.20 17.75
N ASN A 168 2.84 11.47 17.99
CA ASN A 168 3.61 10.84 19.05
C ASN A 168 4.24 11.95 19.88
N THR A 169 3.46 12.56 20.78
CA THR A 169 4.04 13.43 21.80
C THR A 169 4.82 12.56 22.79
N PHE A 170 5.89 13.13 23.37
CA PHE A 170 6.57 12.59 24.56
C PHE A 170 5.66 12.35 25.78
N THR A 171 4.35 12.63 25.68
CA THR A 171 3.33 12.36 26.69
C THR A 171 2.67 11.01 26.42
N ASP A 172 3.45 9.93 26.59
CA ASP A 172 3.10 8.50 26.82
C ASP A 172 1.96 7.79 26.06
N THR A 173 1.21 8.41 25.15
CA THR A 173 0.18 7.70 24.35
C THR A 173 0.17 8.21 22.92
N PRO A 174 0.64 7.39 21.94
CA PRO A 174 0.52 7.73 20.54
C PRO A 174 -0.96 7.89 20.15
N LEU A 175 -1.25 8.94 19.40
CA LEU A 175 -2.55 9.16 18.79
C LEU A 175 -2.62 8.38 17.49
N PHE A 176 -3.74 7.69 17.29
CA PHE A 176 -4.00 6.89 16.12
C PHE A 176 -5.21 7.42 15.36
N LEU A 177 -5.13 7.41 14.03
CA LEU A 177 -6.30 7.43 13.17
C LEU A 177 -6.71 5.97 12.93
N ARG A 178 -7.74 5.51 13.65
CA ARG A 178 -8.33 4.19 13.53
C ARG A 178 -9.51 4.22 12.56
N ALA A 179 -9.94 3.04 12.13
CA ALA A 179 -11.13 2.91 11.28
C ALA A 179 -12.41 3.44 11.95
N SER A 180 -12.53 3.31 13.28
CA SER A 180 -13.65 3.88 14.05
C SER A 180 -13.69 5.41 13.99
N ASP A 181 -12.52 6.04 13.90
CA ASP A 181 -12.40 7.49 13.95
C ASP A 181 -12.84 8.09 12.61
N LEU A 182 -12.68 7.36 11.50
CA LEU A 182 -13.20 7.77 10.18
C LEU A 182 -14.73 7.92 10.18
N VAL A 183 -15.45 7.06 10.91
CA VAL A 183 -16.92 7.11 10.98
C VAL A 183 -17.40 8.32 11.78
N ALA A 184 -16.53 8.86 12.64
CA ALA A 184 -16.82 10.06 13.43
C ALA A 184 -16.50 11.37 12.67
N LEU A 185 -15.84 11.31 11.50
CA LEU A 185 -15.57 12.48 10.68
C LEU A 185 -16.85 13.02 10.04
N ASN A 186 -16.88 14.33 9.75
CA ASN A 186 -17.99 14.95 9.00
C ASN A 186 -18.14 14.39 7.58
N ALA A 187 -17.04 13.90 7.01
CA ALA A 187 -16.99 13.23 5.72
C ALA A 187 -15.95 12.11 5.75
N VAL A 188 -16.34 10.92 5.29
CA VAL A 188 -15.43 9.79 5.11
C VAL A 188 -14.62 10.02 3.82
N PRO A 189 -13.30 9.82 3.81
CA PRO A 189 -12.52 9.90 2.58
C PRO A 189 -13.07 8.92 1.55
N THR A 190 -13.29 9.38 0.32
CA THR A 190 -13.69 8.48 -0.77
C THR A 190 -12.53 7.55 -1.14
N MET A 191 -11.31 8.06 -1.01
CA MET A 191 -10.09 7.33 -1.36
C MET A 191 -9.03 7.55 -0.29
N MET A 192 -8.26 6.51 0.02
CA MET A 192 -7.10 6.60 0.91
C MET A 192 -5.85 6.07 0.21
N VAL A 193 -4.73 6.78 0.39
CA VAL A 193 -3.39 6.32 0.00
C VAL A 193 -2.56 6.21 1.27
N LEU A 194 -2.33 4.98 1.72
CA LEU A 194 -1.60 4.68 2.94
C LEU A 194 -0.12 4.51 2.64
N SER A 195 0.64 5.59 2.73
CA SER A 195 2.10 5.55 2.69
C SER A 195 2.65 5.11 4.05
N ALA A 196 2.31 3.87 4.43
CA ALA A 196 2.58 3.29 5.74
C ALA A 196 2.93 1.80 5.61
N CYS A 197 3.99 1.37 6.28
CA CYS A 197 4.52 0.00 6.18
C CYS A 197 3.48 -1.05 6.61
N SER A 198 3.37 -2.13 5.82
CA SER A 198 2.61 -3.35 6.16
C SER A 198 1.10 -3.18 6.44
N MET A 199 0.48 -2.08 6.05
CA MET A 199 -0.96 -1.85 6.28
C MET A 199 -1.88 -2.72 5.42
N GLY A 200 -1.37 -3.25 4.31
CA GLY A 200 -2.10 -4.22 3.47
C GLY A 200 -1.89 -5.67 3.87
N HIS A 201 -1.05 -5.96 4.87
CA HIS A 201 -0.77 -7.32 5.31
C HIS A 201 -1.79 -7.79 6.34
N ALA A 202 -2.39 -8.96 6.12
CA ALA A 202 -3.13 -9.70 7.15
C ALA A 202 -2.13 -10.31 8.13
N GLY A 203 -2.25 -9.97 9.42
CA GLY A 203 -1.43 -10.59 10.46
C GLY A 203 -1.67 -12.10 10.52
N LEU A 204 -0.59 -12.89 10.57
CA LEU A 204 -0.65 -14.31 10.91
C LEU A 204 -0.57 -14.44 12.44
N THR A 205 -1.70 -14.66 13.10
CA THR A 205 -1.72 -15.03 14.52
C THR A 205 -1.51 -16.53 14.64
N TRP A 206 -0.42 -16.95 15.28
CA TRP A 206 -0.11 -18.37 15.48
C TRP A 206 -1.13 -19.09 16.40
N GLU A 207 -1.81 -18.33 17.27
CA GLU A 207 -2.70 -18.87 18.29
C GLU A 207 -4.16 -18.97 17.85
N ALA A 208 -4.55 -18.26 16.79
CA ALA A 208 -5.87 -18.38 16.21
C ALA A 208 -5.75 -19.01 14.83
N SER A 209 -6.50 -20.08 14.58
CA SER A 209 -6.83 -20.57 13.23
C SER A 209 -7.57 -19.52 12.37
N ALA A 210 -7.66 -18.28 12.83
CA ALA A 210 -8.25 -17.13 12.17
C ALA A 210 -7.13 -16.18 11.74
N MET A 211 -7.26 -15.67 10.52
CA MET A 211 -6.39 -14.61 10.02
C MET A 211 -6.95 -13.25 10.39
N ALA A 212 -6.09 -12.36 10.91
CA ALA A 212 -6.50 -10.98 11.14
C ALA A 212 -6.75 -10.28 9.79
N SER A 213 -7.86 -9.56 9.64
CA SER A 213 -8.11 -8.78 8.43
C SER A 213 -7.07 -7.66 8.28
N PRO A 214 -6.60 -7.38 7.05
CA PRO A 214 -5.77 -6.21 6.77
C PRO A 214 -6.42 -4.90 7.24
N VAL A 215 -5.61 -3.89 7.57
CA VAL A 215 -6.11 -2.56 7.96
C VAL A 215 -6.88 -1.89 6.82
N THR A 216 -6.56 -2.23 5.57
CA THR A 216 -7.33 -1.77 4.41
C THR A 216 -8.79 -2.21 4.48
N ASP A 217 -9.08 -3.41 4.99
CA ASP A 217 -10.46 -3.90 5.12
C ASP A 217 -11.25 -3.11 6.16
N THR A 218 -10.62 -2.73 7.27
CA THR A 218 -11.30 -1.96 8.31
C THR A 218 -11.65 -0.57 7.79
N PHE A 219 -10.77 0.07 7.01
CA PHE A 219 -11.09 1.33 6.34
C PHE A 219 -12.17 1.19 5.26
N ARG A 220 -12.14 0.11 4.46
CA ARG A 220 -13.21 -0.20 3.49
C ARG A 220 -14.56 -0.36 4.19
N ALA A 221 -14.59 -1.09 5.30
CA ALA A 221 -15.79 -1.29 6.11
C ALA A 221 -16.32 0.02 6.74
N SER A 222 -15.45 1.00 6.99
CA SER A 222 -15.84 2.35 7.44
C SER A 222 -16.37 3.26 6.32
N GLY A 223 -16.49 2.76 5.08
CA GLY A 223 -17.10 3.50 3.96
C GLY A 223 -16.12 4.08 2.95
N VAL A 224 -14.81 3.82 3.08
CA VAL A 224 -13.81 4.26 2.11
C VAL A 224 -13.97 3.45 0.82
N ALA A 225 -14.14 4.13 -0.32
CA ALA A 225 -14.42 3.48 -1.60
C ALA A 225 -13.17 2.87 -2.26
N ALA A 226 -11.97 3.36 -1.96
CA ALA A 226 -10.74 2.68 -2.37
C ALA A 226 -9.56 3.01 -1.45
N VAL A 227 -8.68 2.04 -1.21
CA VAL A 227 -7.52 2.15 -0.33
C VAL A 227 -6.30 1.56 -1.02
N THR A 228 -5.20 2.30 -1.09
CA THR A 228 -3.88 1.74 -1.45
C THR A 228 -3.01 1.61 -0.22
N SER A 229 -2.16 0.59 -0.19
CA SER A 229 -1.25 0.35 0.94
C SER A 229 -0.04 -0.50 0.54
N TYR A 230 0.94 -0.59 1.43
CA TYR A 230 2.06 -1.52 1.29
C TYR A 230 1.78 -2.84 2.03
N LEU A 231 1.93 -3.96 1.32
CA LEU A 231 1.80 -5.34 1.84
C LEU A 231 2.99 -5.77 2.72
N SER A 232 4.09 -5.04 2.70
CA SER A 232 5.27 -5.36 3.48
C SER A 232 6.06 -4.10 3.83
N PRO A 233 7.06 -4.19 4.74
CA PRO A 233 7.88 -3.05 5.10
C PRO A 233 8.60 -2.46 3.88
N CYS A 234 8.44 -1.15 3.68
CA CYS A 234 9.16 -0.37 2.68
C CYS A 234 10.07 0.66 3.38
N SER A 235 11.16 1.06 2.71
CA SER A 235 11.93 2.19 3.22
C SER A 235 11.15 3.48 3.04
N ASP A 236 11.28 4.43 3.97
CA ASP A 236 10.72 5.78 3.90
C ASP A 236 10.95 6.45 2.53
N ARG A 237 12.17 6.31 2.02
CA ARG A 237 12.54 6.81 0.68
C ARG A 237 11.84 6.10 -0.48
N SER A 238 11.68 4.78 -0.39
CA SER A 238 10.95 4.02 -1.41
C SER A 238 9.47 4.38 -1.41
N ALA A 239 8.90 4.62 -0.23
CA ALA A 239 7.52 5.08 -0.08
C ALA A 239 7.33 6.43 -0.77
N PHE A 240 8.18 7.41 -0.49
CA PHE A 240 8.20 8.70 -1.20
C PHE A 240 8.23 8.55 -2.73
N VAL A 241 9.14 7.72 -3.26
CA VAL A 241 9.26 7.51 -4.71
C VAL A 241 7.97 6.94 -5.31
N LEU A 242 7.43 5.89 -4.69
CA LEU A 242 6.23 5.21 -5.19
C LEU A 242 4.99 6.09 -5.08
N SER A 243 4.79 6.74 -3.93
CA SER A 243 3.63 7.61 -3.69
C SER A 243 3.64 8.87 -4.54
N THR A 244 4.78 9.54 -4.70
CA THR A 244 4.85 10.73 -5.56
C THR A 244 4.60 10.38 -7.04
N TYR A 245 5.11 9.23 -7.51
CA TYR A 245 4.81 8.77 -8.86
C TYR A 245 3.34 8.35 -9.01
N LEU A 246 2.75 7.69 -8.01
CA LEU A 246 1.33 7.37 -7.98
C LEU A 246 0.47 8.64 -8.10
N HIS A 247 0.76 9.67 -7.30
CA HIS A 247 0.04 10.94 -7.37
C HIS A 247 0.25 11.68 -8.69
N TYR A 248 1.43 11.59 -9.29
CA TYR A 248 1.66 12.10 -10.64
C TYR A 248 0.74 11.42 -11.68
N ARG A 249 0.51 10.11 -11.56
CA ARG A 249 -0.44 9.38 -12.42
C ARG A 249 -1.89 9.80 -12.15
N LEU A 250 -2.28 9.94 -10.88
CA LEU A 250 -3.61 10.41 -10.49
C LEU A 250 -3.90 11.83 -11.00
N GLU A 251 -2.92 12.74 -10.94
CA GLU A 251 -3.02 14.09 -11.52
C GLU A 251 -3.19 14.06 -13.04
N GLY A 252 -2.57 13.08 -13.70
CA GLY A 252 -2.74 12.81 -15.13
C GLY A 252 -4.08 12.20 -15.52
N GLY A 253 -5.02 12.03 -14.58
CA GLY A 253 -6.36 11.51 -14.82
C GLY A 253 -6.47 9.98 -14.79
N ALA A 254 -5.43 9.27 -14.35
CA ALA A 254 -5.53 7.82 -14.14
C ALA A 254 -6.48 7.51 -12.97
N THR A 255 -7.20 6.40 -13.09
CA THR A 255 -7.88 5.75 -11.95
C THR A 255 -6.85 5.24 -10.93
N LEU A 256 -7.31 4.83 -9.74
CA LEU A 256 -6.41 4.38 -8.68
C LEU A 256 -5.67 3.10 -9.06
N GLU A 257 -6.37 2.17 -9.70
CA GLU A 257 -5.88 0.89 -10.16
C GLU A 257 -4.83 1.08 -11.26
N GLU A 258 -5.12 1.95 -12.23
CA GLU A 258 -4.19 2.32 -13.29
C GLU A 258 -2.96 3.03 -12.73
N ALA A 259 -3.13 3.91 -11.74
CA ALA A 259 -2.04 4.62 -11.09
C ALA A 259 -1.15 3.64 -10.31
N VAL A 260 -1.73 2.72 -9.53
CA VAL A 260 -0.98 1.68 -8.80
C VAL A 260 -0.20 0.80 -9.78
N ARG A 261 -0.85 0.22 -10.79
CA ARG A 261 -0.17 -0.62 -11.78
C ARG A 261 0.93 0.14 -12.50
N SER A 262 0.66 1.36 -12.93
CA SER A 262 1.66 2.19 -13.62
C SER A 262 2.87 2.48 -12.74
N THR A 263 2.66 2.76 -11.47
CA THR A 263 3.73 2.95 -10.47
C THR A 263 4.54 1.67 -10.29
N GLN A 264 3.89 0.51 -10.18
CA GLN A 264 4.57 -0.77 -10.06
C GLN A 264 5.42 -1.08 -11.30
N LEU A 265 4.85 -0.91 -12.50
CA LEU A 265 5.55 -1.14 -13.77
C LEU A 265 6.71 -0.16 -13.96
N TRP A 266 6.51 1.11 -13.63
CA TRP A 266 7.57 2.12 -13.66
C TRP A 266 8.71 1.73 -12.71
N ALA A 267 8.40 1.47 -11.43
CA ALA A 267 9.40 1.08 -10.45
C ALA A 267 10.14 -0.22 -10.83
N LYS A 268 9.44 -1.19 -11.43
CA LYS A 268 10.04 -2.43 -11.93
C LYS A 268 11.00 -2.20 -13.10
N ARG A 269 10.66 -1.29 -14.03
CA ARG A 269 11.35 -1.11 -15.32
C ARG A 269 12.40 0.01 -15.30
N SER A 270 12.29 0.94 -14.36
CA SER A 270 13.18 2.08 -14.29
C SER A 270 14.58 1.72 -13.81
N SER A 271 15.56 2.35 -14.44
CA SER A 271 16.96 2.30 -14.05
C SER A 271 17.24 3.16 -12.82
N ASP A 272 18.36 2.86 -12.14
CA ASP A 272 18.85 3.67 -11.02
C ASP A 272 18.98 5.15 -11.36
N ARG A 273 19.34 5.45 -12.61
CA ARG A 273 19.48 6.81 -13.11
C ARG A 273 18.14 7.53 -13.20
N GLU A 274 17.11 6.89 -13.75
CA GLU A 274 15.78 7.48 -13.91
C GLU A 274 15.15 7.77 -12.56
N LEU A 275 15.25 6.82 -11.63
CA LEU A 275 14.69 6.96 -10.29
C LEU A 275 15.45 8.01 -9.47
N ARG A 276 16.77 8.14 -9.63
CA ARG A 276 17.53 9.28 -9.08
C ARG A 276 17.07 10.61 -9.66
N SER A 277 16.88 10.67 -10.98
CA SER A 277 16.39 11.87 -11.66
C SER A 277 15.02 12.26 -11.13
N TRP A 278 14.11 11.29 -10.96
CA TRP A 278 12.79 11.52 -10.38
C TRP A 278 12.90 12.14 -8.99
N VAL A 279 13.71 11.54 -8.10
CA VAL A 279 13.89 12.06 -6.76
C VAL A 279 14.45 13.48 -6.78
N THR A 280 15.57 13.72 -7.48
CA THR A 280 16.21 15.04 -7.55
C THR A 280 15.29 16.13 -8.11
N SER A 281 14.40 15.80 -9.05
CA SER A 281 13.43 16.75 -9.59
C SER A 281 12.24 17.04 -8.67
N ASN A 282 12.02 16.22 -7.64
CA ASN A 282 10.81 16.25 -6.80
C ASN A 282 11.08 16.39 -5.30
N THR A 283 12.32 16.62 -4.86
CA THR A 283 12.67 16.84 -3.45
C THR A 283 13.60 18.03 -3.27
N THR A 284 13.63 18.59 -2.07
CA THR A 284 14.64 19.59 -1.66
C THR A 284 15.92 18.96 -1.08
N ILE A 285 15.94 17.63 -0.92
CA ILE A 285 17.08 16.88 -0.39
C ILE A 285 18.24 16.82 -1.41
N GLU A 286 19.29 17.61 -1.16
CA GLU A 286 20.45 17.76 -2.06
C GLU A 286 21.37 16.52 -2.15
N THR A 287 21.38 15.65 -1.13
CA THR A 287 22.31 14.51 -1.06
C THR A 287 21.61 13.16 -1.17
N LEU A 288 21.73 12.54 -2.35
CA LEU A 288 21.37 11.14 -2.59
C LEU A 288 22.60 10.22 -2.37
N SER A 289 23.23 10.31 -1.20
CA SER A 289 24.49 9.63 -0.88
C SER A 289 24.39 8.10 -0.81
N ASP A 290 23.18 7.52 -0.88
CA ASP A 290 22.98 6.07 -0.83
C ASP A 290 22.80 5.44 -2.24
N PRO A 291 23.72 4.54 -2.67
CA PRO A 291 23.59 3.69 -3.86
C PRO A 291 22.44 2.68 -3.81
N ALA A 292 21.97 2.29 -2.62
CA ALA A 292 21.00 1.22 -2.39
C ALA A 292 19.54 1.61 -2.66
N LEU A 293 19.32 2.86 -3.11
CA LEU A 293 18.08 3.50 -3.51
C LEU A 293 17.02 2.54 -4.06
N LEU A 294 17.44 1.57 -4.88
CA LEU A 294 16.56 0.74 -5.71
C LEU A 294 16.93 -0.75 -5.76
N ARG A 295 18.04 -1.18 -5.14
CA ARG A 295 18.27 -2.63 -4.94
C ARG A 295 17.24 -3.24 -3.99
N ARG A 296 16.46 -2.41 -3.30
CA ARG A 296 15.27 -2.76 -2.53
C ARG A 296 13.95 -2.28 -3.15
N ALA A 297 13.97 -1.84 -4.42
CA ALA A 297 12.77 -1.65 -5.21
C ALA A 297 11.99 -2.96 -5.43
N GLY A 298 12.47 -4.11 -4.93
CA GLY A 298 11.64 -5.31 -4.72
C GLY A 298 10.37 -5.07 -3.88
N THR A 299 10.14 -3.85 -3.36
CA THR A 299 8.86 -3.40 -2.82
C THR A 299 7.83 -2.98 -3.87
N TRP A 300 8.14 -2.93 -5.18
CA TRP A 300 7.13 -2.58 -6.18
C TRP A 300 5.94 -3.55 -6.13
N GLY A 301 6.19 -4.83 -5.87
CA GLY A 301 5.15 -5.85 -5.68
C GLY A 301 4.32 -5.71 -4.41
N THR A 302 4.69 -4.79 -3.52
CA THR A 302 4.05 -4.62 -2.22
C THR A 302 3.02 -3.50 -2.24
N LEU A 303 3.07 -2.60 -3.21
CA LEU A 303 1.97 -1.66 -3.41
C LEU A 303 0.73 -2.46 -3.83
N SER A 304 -0.35 -2.29 -3.11
CA SER A 304 -1.62 -2.96 -3.34
C SER A 304 -2.74 -1.93 -3.38
N VAL A 305 -3.82 -2.28 -4.06
CA VAL A 305 -5.08 -1.52 -4.05
C VAL A 305 -6.21 -2.44 -3.62
N SER A 306 -7.08 -1.92 -2.76
CA SER A 306 -8.34 -2.52 -2.37
C SER A 306 -9.47 -1.56 -2.66
N GLY A 307 -10.49 -2.00 -3.37
CA GLY A 307 -11.54 -1.10 -3.88
C GLY A 307 -11.40 -0.82 -5.37
N TRP A 308 -12.46 -1.18 -6.09
CA TRP A 308 -12.80 -0.75 -7.45
C TRP A 308 -13.79 0.40 -7.37
#